data_AF-A0A6B1E8E2-F1
#
_entry.id   AF-A0A6B1E8E2-F1
#
_cell.length_a   1.000
_cell.length_b   1.000
_cell.length_c   1.000
_cell.angle_alpha   90.00
_cell.angle_beta   90.00
_cell.angle_gamma   90.00
#
_symmetry.space_group_name_H-M   'P 1'
#
loop_
_entity.id
_entity.type
_entity.pdbx_description
1 polymer ?
#
loop_
_entity_poly.entity_id
_entity_poly.type
_entity_poly.pdbx_seq_one_letter_code
_entity_poly.pdbx_strand_id
1 'polypeptide(L)'
;MMDQMPDPGSPGAHLTEPAVTASELPYWMSRNDHRGRLTELTQLAKDWARMPHLRDAMIVDPPRRLRWWHRFTPRRRDLARIAAVVHALCDRDGHPLPDWVWQHRSAKAIYIHCLPVEDGAYDHHTRRIAPEACAYHNVWFDPRDIEDIRVHGIRSLDRDSFNG
;
A
#
# COMPACT_ATOMS: atom_id res chain seq x y z
N MET A 1 -3.41 59.57 -1.88
CA MET A 1 -4.01 58.23 -1.75
C MET A 1 -3.29 57.33 -2.74
N MET A 2 -2.30 56.57 -2.27
CA MET A 2 -1.55 55.64 -3.09
C MET A 2 -2.22 54.27 -3.01
N ASP A 3 -2.58 53.75 -4.17
CA ASP A 3 -3.11 52.43 -4.42
C ASP A 3 -2.01 51.40 -4.13
N GLN A 4 -2.16 50.62 -3.06
CA GLN A 4 -1.21 49.54 -2.75
C GLN A 4 -1.48 48.38 -3.71
N MET A 5 -0.57 48.20 -4.67
CA MET A 5 -0.51 46.98 -5.47
C MET A 5 -0.27 45.78 -4.54
N PRO A 6 -0.99 44.66 -4.72
CA PRO A 6 -0.77 43.45 -3.96
C PRO A 6 0.62 42.86 -4.29
N ASP A 7 1.32 42.48 -3.23
CA ASP A 7 2.63 41.83 -3.25
C ASP A 7 2.55 40.48 -4.00
N PRO A 8 3.25 40.30 -5.14
CA PRO A 8 3.30 39.03 -5.87
C PRO A 8 4.17 37.96 -5.16
N GLY A 9 4.69 38.26 -3.97
CA GLY A 9 5.62 37.42 -3.22
C GLY A 9 5.03 36.54 -2.14
N SER A 10 3.70 36.42 -1.97
CA SER A 10 3.16 35.43 -1.03
C SER A 10 3.52 34.03 -1.52
N PRO A 11 4.38 33.27 -0.80
CA PRO A 11 4.67 31.88 -1.14
C PRO A 11 3.35 31.14 -1.05
N GLY A 12 2.79 30.84 -2.22
CA GLY A 12 1.56 30.10 -2.37
C GLY A 12 1.65 28.87 -1.49
N ALA A 13 0.66 28.71 -0.61
CA ALA A 13 0.48 27.55 0.24
C ALA A 13 0.90 26.31 -0.54
N HIS A 14 2.01 25.70 -0.13
CA HIS A 14 2.47 24.45 -0.71
C HIS A 14 1.29 23.50 -0.63
N LEU A 15 0.68 23.21 -1.78
CA LEU A 15 -0.36 22.21 -1.91
C LEU A 15 0.27 20.93 -1.37
N THR A 16 -0.07 20.60 -0.13
CA THR A 16 0.35 19.37 0.52
C THR A 16 -0.28 18.29 -0.33
N GLU A 17 0.52 17.67 -1.20
CA GLU A 17 0.00 16.63 -2.07
C GLU A 17 -0.68 15.57 -1.19
N PRO A 18 -1.98 15.28 -1.39
CA PRO A 18 -2.66 14.35 -0.52
C PRO A 18 -2.08 12.96 -0.75
N ALA A 19 -1.31 12.46 0.23
CA ALA A 19 -0.85 11.08 0.25
C ALA A 19 -2.03 10.14 0.52
N VAL A 20 -2.05 8.98 -0.15
CA VAL A 20 -3.04 7.94 0.16
C VAL A 20 -2.81 7.45 1.60
N THR A 21 -3.86 7.49 2.43
CA THR A 21 -3.80 6.99 3.81
C THR A 21 -4.41 5.59 3.93
N ALA A 22 -3.92 4.79 4.88
CA ALA A 22 -4.48 3.49 5.21
C ALA A 22 -5.97 3.57 5.58
N SER A 23 -6.36 4.68 6.21
CA SER A 23 -7.74 4.96 6.62
C SER A 23 -8.73 5.02 5.45
N GLU A 24 -8.26 5.47 4.27
CA GLU A 24 -9.06 5.71 3.08
C GLU A 24 -9.03 4.55 2.08
N LEU A 25 -8.04 3.66 2.17
CA LEU A 25 -7.88 2.53 1.25
C LEU A 25 -9.15 1.69 1.05
N PRO A 26 -9.95 1.35 2.08
CA PRO A 26 -11.19 0.61 1.85
C PRO A 26 -12.17 1.29 0.90
N TYR A 27 -12.23 2.62 0.94
CA TYR A 27 -13.08 3.39 0.04
C TYR A 27 -12.57 3.27 -1.40
N TRP A 28 -11.28 3.53 -1.63
CA TRP A 28 -10.67 3.47 -2.96
C TRP A 28 -10.72 2.06 -3.56
N MET A 29 -10.38 1.04 -2.76
CA MET A 29 -10.46 -0.37 -3.15
C MET A 29 -11.91 -0.83 -3.49
N SER A 30 -12.93 -0.13 -2.99
CA SER A 30 -14.33 -0.46 -3.28
C SER A 30 -14.85 0.14 -4.59
N ARG A 31 -14.23 1.22 -5.08
CA ARG A 31 -14.64 1.91 -6.30
C ARG A 31 -14.23 1.17 -7.57
N ASN A 32 -13.17 0.38 -7.48
CA ASN A 32 -12.58 -0.28 -8.63
C ASN A 32 -12.88 -1.79 -8.66
N ASP A 33 -12.66 -2.39 -9.83
CA ASP A 33 -12.69 -3.84 -10.01
C ASP A 33 -11.55 -4.55 -9.24
N HIS A 34 -11.40 -5.86 -9.44
CA HIS A 34 -10.32 -6.62 -8.81
C HIS A 34 -8.92 -6.08 -9.11
N ARG A 35 -8.70 -5.46 -10.27
CA ARG A 35 -7.41 -4.85 -10.63
C ARG A 35 -7.19 -3.56 -9.85
N GLY A 36 -8.21 -2.72 -9.73
CA GLY A 36 -8.03 -1.45 -9.01
C GLY A 36 -7.90 -1.61 -7.49
N ARG A 37 -8.22 -2.75 -6.89
CA ARG A 37 -7.85 -3.01 -5.48
C ARG A 37 -6.33 -3.03 -5.26
N LEU A 38 -5.60 -3.64 -6.20
CA LEU A 38 -4.15 -3.68 -6.13
C LEU A 38 -3.56 -2.30 -6.41
N THR A 39 -4.15 -1.55 -7.36
CA THR A 39 -3.72 -0.19 -7.70
C THR A 39 -3.61 0.71 -6.48
N GLU A 40 -4.60 0.69 -5.58
CA GLU A 40 -4.58 1.58 -4.39
C GLU A 40 -3.54 1.15 -3.36
N LEU A 41 -3.31 -0.16 -3.20
CA LEU A 41 -2.23 -0.67 -2.33
C LEU A 41 -0.85 -0.32 -2.89
N THR A 42 -0.68 -0.43 -4.21
CA THR A 42 0.53 0.01 -4.90
C THR A 42 0.71 1.53 -4.78
N GLN A 43 -0.37 2.31 -4.86
CA GLN A 43 -0.30 3.77 -4.69
C GLN A 43 0.12 4.15 -3.27
N LEU A 44 -0.40 3.48 -2.23
CA LEU A 44 0.07 3.65 -0.86
C LEU A 44 1.60 3.43 -0.77
N ALA A 45 2.11 2.34 -1.34
CA ALA A 45 3.53 2.03 -1.32
C ALA A 45 4.39 3.04 -2.08
N LYS A 46 3.88 3.58 -3.20
CA LYS A 46 4.52 4.66 -3.95
C LYS A 46 4.57 5.95 -3.14
N ASP A 47 3.47 6.35 -2.53
CA ASP A 47 3.43 7.55 -1.68
C ASP A 47 4.34 7.40 -0.46
N TRP A 48 4.42 6.20 0.11
CA TRP A 48 5.29 5.87 1.25
C TRP A 48 6.78 6.00 0.91
N ALA A 49 7.17 5.62 -0.31
CA ALA A 49 8.52 5.81 -0.82
C ALA A 49 8.79 7.28 -1.17
N ARG A 50 7.81 7.97 -1.77
CA ARG A 50 7.92 9.36 -2.22
C ARG A 50 7.94 10.38 -1.09
N MET A 51 7.23 10.12 0.01
CA MET A 51 7.00 11.09 1.10
C MET A 51 7.40 10.54 2.48
N PRO A 52 8.70 10.30 2.76
CA PRO A 52 9.14 9.75 4.04
C PRO A 52 8.66 10.52 5.28
N HIS A 53 8.53 11.85 5.17
CA HIS A 53 8.09 12.74 6.24
C HIS A 53 6.59 12.64 6.56
N LEU A 54 5.80 11.91 5.76
CA LEU A 54 4.36 11.71 5.98
C LEU A 54 4.00 10.28 6.38
N ARG A 55 4.97 9.37 6.52
CA ARG A 55 4.72 7.94 6.77
C ARG A 55 3.84 7.68 7.99
N ASP A 56 4.12 8.36 9.11
CA ASP A 56 3.28 8.32 10.31
C ASP A 56 1.82 8.70 9.99
N ALA A 57 1.62 9.85 9.34
CA ALA A 57 0.29 10.34 8.99
C ALA A 57 -0.46 9.41 8.02
N MET A 58 0.26 8.69 7.16
CA MET A 58 -0.33 7.74 6.22
C MET A 58 -0.92 6.51 6.90
N ILE A 59 -0.41 6.11 8.07
CA ILE A 59 -0.78 4.84 8.72
C ILE A 59 -1.34 4.99 10.14
N VAL A 60 -1.32 6.19 10.72
CA VAL A 60 -1.78 6.44 12.10
C VAL A 60 -3.22 6.00 12.31
N ASP A 61 -4.09 6.32 11.36
CA ASP A 61 -5.51 6.01 11.43
C ASP A 61 -5.82 4.63 10.82
N PRO A 62 -6.54 3.76 11.54
CA PRO A 62 -6.93 2.47 11.00
C PRO A 62 -7.89 2.63 9.80
N PRO A 63 -7.92 1.64 8.88
CA PRO A 63 -8.90 1.58 7.79
C PRO A 63 -10.32 1.79 8.30
N ARG A 64 -10.99 2.85 7.81
CA ARG A 64 -12.34 3.20 8.30
C ARG A 64 -13.31 2.07 7.98
N ARG A 65 -13.94 1.50 9.02
CA ARG A 65 -15.07 0.59 8.83
C ARG A 65 -16.23 1.38 8.21
N LEU A 66 -16.50 1.15 6.94
CA LEU A 66 -17.64 1.77 6.27
C LEU A 66 -18.93 1.33 6.99
N ARG A 67 -19.81 2.30 7.26
CA ARG A 67 -21.01 2.12 8.09
C ARG A 67 -21.95 1.05 7.51
N TRP A 68 -22.87 0.53 8.32
CA TRP A 68 -23.77 -0.58 7.93
C TRP A 68 -24.63 -0.30 6.68
N TRP A 69 -24.87 0.98 6.34
CA TRP A 69 -25.57 1.39 5.10
C TRP A 69 -24.65 1.65 3.91
N HIS A 70 -23.33 1.64 4.09
CA HIS A 70 -22.45 1.57 2.93
C HIS A 70 -22.69 0.22 2.28
N ARG A 71 -23.19 0.25 1.04
CA ARG A 71 -23.44 -0.93 0.20
C ARG A 71 -22.19 -1.82 0.02
N PHE A 72 -21.03 -1.35 0.44
CA PHE A 72 -19.72 -1.98 0.37
C PHE A 72 -18.99 -1.84 1.72
N THR A 73 -19.31 -2.65 2.72
CA THR A 73 -18.43 -2.81 3.91
C THR A 73 -17.04 -3.29 3.46
N PRO A 74 -15.92 -2.81 4.05
CA PRO A 74 -14.60 -3.34 3.77
C PRO A 74 -14.66 -4.84 4.01
N ARG A 75 -14.40 -5.63 2.97
CA ARG A 75 -14.39 -7.08 3.17
C ARG A 75 -13.27 -7.36 4.16
N ARG A 76 -13.49 -8.26 5.13
CA ARG A 76 -12.45 -8.62 6.12
C ARG A 76 -11.08 -8.94 5.47
N ARG A 77 -11.11 -9.49 4.25
CA ARG A 77 -9.92 -9.77 3.44
C ARG A 77 -9.18 -8.51 2.97
N ASP A 78 -9.89 -7.42 2.67
CA ASP A 78 -9.28 -6.15 2.26
C ASP A 78 -8.56 -5.51 3.45
N LEU A 79 -9.14 -5.58 4.66
CA LEU A 79 -8.45 -5.14 5.89
C LEU A 79 -7.16 -5.93 6.16
N ALA A 80 -7.21 -7.26 5.99
CA ALA A 80 -6.02 -8.10 6.13
C ALA A 80 -4.94 -7.76 5.10
N ARG A 81 -5.32 -7.43 3.86
CA ARG A 81 -4.38 -7.00 2.81
C ARG A 81 -3.73 -5.66 3.13
N ILE A 82 -4.54 -4.68 3.53
CA ILE A 82 -4.03 -3.36 3.93
C ILE A 82 -3.03 -3.51 5.09
N ALA A 83 -3.39 -4.28 6.12
CA ALA A 83 -2.52 -4.55 7.25
C ALA A 83 -1.22 -5.24 6.83
N ALA A 84 -1.28 -6.25 5.96
CA ALA A 84 -0.09 -6.95 5.46
C ALA A 84 0.86 -6.04 4.69
N VAL A 85 0.33 -5.13 3.86
CA VAL A 85 1.13 -4.15 3.11
C VAL A 85 1.77 -3.13 4.06
N VAL A 86 0.99 -2.57 5.00
CA VAL A 86 1.51 -1.60 5.98
C VAL A 86 2.60 -2.24 6.85
N HIS A 87 2.39 -3.46 7.33
CA HIS A 87 3.38 -4.22 8.10
C HIS A 87 4.67 -4.40 7.30
N ALA A 88 4.57 -4.90 6.06
CA ALA A 88 5.75 -5.10 5.21
C ALA A 88 6.52 -3.81 4.93
N LEU A 89 5.83 -2.68 4.69
CA LEU A 89 6.46 -1.37 4.50
C LEU A 89 7.16 -0.87 5.76
N CYS A 90 6.54 -1.07 6.92
CA CYS A 90 7.11 -0.68 8.21
C CYS A 90 8.36 -1.50 8.53
N ASP A 91 8.31 -2.83 8.39
CA ASP A 91 9.46 -3.72 8.61
C ASP A 91 10.63 -3.35 7.69
N ARG A 92 10.35 -3.16 6.39
CA ARG A 92 11.37 -2.84 5.38
C ARG A 92 12.13 -1.55 5.72
N ASP A 93 11.40 -0.54 6.20
CA ASP A 93 11.96 0.80 6.42
C ASP A 93 12.27 1.10 7.90
N GLY A 94 12.14 0.10 8.79
CA GLY A 94 12.38 0.25 10.24
C GLY A 94 11.39 1.20 10.94
N HIS A 95 10.17 1.32 10.41
CA HIS A 95 9.12 2.19 10.95
C HIS A 95 8.34 1.47 12.06
N PRO A 96 8.01 2.13 13.20
CA PRO A 96 7.07 1.58 14.16
C PRO A 96 5.74 1.16 13.54
N LEU A 97 5.28 -0.06 13.85
CA LEU A 97 3.98 -0.57 13.44
C LEU A 97 2.85 -0.01 14.32
N PRO A 98 1.76 0.51 13.74
CA PRO A 98 0.56 0.85 14.49
C PRO A 98 -0.17 -0.38 15.05
N ASP A 99 -0.73 -0.27 16.26
CA ASP A 99 -1.42 -1.38 16.95
C ASP A 99 -2.55 -2.02 16.15
N TRP A 100 -3.24 -1.23 15.30
CA TRP A 100 -4.37 -1.74 14.52
C TRP A 100 -3.96 -2.77 13.47
N VAL A 101 -2.70 -2.73 13.00
CA VAL A 101 -2.17 -3.66 11.99
C VAL A 101 -2.32 -5.09 12.50
N TRP A 102 -1.91 -5.34 13.75
CA TRP A 102 -1.98 -6.64 14.41
C TRP A 102 -3.41 -7.21 14.54
N GLN A 103 -4.43 -6.36 14.45
CA GLN A 103 -5.84 -6.78 14.63
C GLN A 103 -6.46 -7.38 13.35
N HIS A 104 -5.73 -7.42 12.23
CA HIS A 104 -6.29 -7.75 10.93
C HIS A 104 -5.56 -8.91 10.25
N ARG A 105 -6.11 -10.11 10.41
CA ARG A 105 -5.60 -11.34 9.80
C ARG A 105 -6.69 -12.04 8.97
N SER A 106 -6.29 -12.66 7.87
CA SER A 106 -7.17 -13.55 7.10
C SER A 106 -7.19 -14.95 7.72
N ALA A 107 -8.39 -15.52 7.92
CA ALA A 107 -8.55 -16.88 8.42
C ALA A 107 -8.04 -17.95 7.43
N LYS A 108 -7.97 -17.62 6.14
CA LYS A 108 -7.46 -18.49 5.07
C LYS A 108 -6.35 -17.78 4.32
N ALA A 109 -5.39 -18.55 3.80
CA ALA A 109 -4.36 -18.01 2.93
C ALA A 109 -5.03 -17.39 1.70
N ILE A 110 -4.69 -16.14 1.43
CA ILE A 110 -5.16 -15.41 0.25
C ILE A 110 -3.97 -14.71 -0.39
N TYR A 111 -4.01 -14.53 -1.71
CA TYR A 111 -3.10 -13.60 -2.34
C TYR A 111 -3.58 -12.15 -2.14
N ILE A 112 -2.63 -11.21 -2.29
CA ILE A 112 -2.96 -9.79 -2.37
C ILE A 112 -3.89 -9.50 -3.54
N HIS A 113 -3.67 -10.19 -4.66
CA HIS A 113 -4.61 -10.28 -5.76
C HIS A 113 -5.78 -11.20 -5.35
N CYS A 114 -7.01 -10.93 -5.76
CA CYS A 114 -8.21 -11.62 -5.24
C CYS A 114 -8.36 -13.11 -5.63
N LEU A 115 -7.28 -13.78 -6.02
CA LEU A 115 -7.27 -15.20 -6.35
C LEU A 115 -7.13 -16.06 -5.08
N PRO A 116 -7.74 -17.26 -5.07
CA PRO A 116 -7.45 -18.25 -4.04
C PRO A 116 -5.98 -18.67 -4.10
N VAL A 117 -5.43 -19.06 -2.95
CA VAL A 117 -4.14 -19.73 -2.90
C VAL A 117 -4.35 -21.19 -3.28
N GLU A 118 -3.68 -21.63 -4.34
CA GLU A 118 -3.67 -23.01 -4.81
C GLU A 118 -2.28 -23.61 -4.52
N ASP A 119 -2.25 -24.85 -4.04
CA ASP A 119 -1.01 -25.56 -3.75
C ASP A 119 -0.31 -25.90 -5.08
N GLY A 120 0.81 -25.25 -5.35
CA GLY A 120 1.51 -25.36 -6.62
C GLY A 120 2.81 -24.58 -6.66
N ALA A 121 3.57 -24.75 -7.75
CA ALA A 121 4.89 -24.14 -7.90
C ALA A 121 4.89 -22.61 -7.73
N TYR A 122 3.81 -21.95 -8.15
CA TYR A 122 3.63 -20.51 -7.95
C TYR A 122 3.48 -20.14 -6.47
N ASP A 123 2.63 -20.85 -5.70
CA ASP A 123 2.46 -20.60 -4.26
C ASP A 123 3.77 -20.83 -3.49
N HIS A 124 4.46 -21.94 -3.75
CA HIS A 124 5.75 -22.20 -3.13
C HIS A 124 6.78 -21.10 -3.43
N HIS A 125 6.80 -20.61 -4.67
CA HIS A 125 7.68 -19.51 -5.04
C HIS A 125 7.30 -18.22 -4.31
N THR A 126 6.02 -17.82 -4.34
CA THR A 126 5.54 -16.60 -3.68
C THR A 126 5.82 -16.63 -2.18
N ARG A 127 5.52 -17.73 -1.49
CA ARG A 127 5.79 -17.85 -0.05
C ARG A 127 7.26 -17.77 0.32
N ARG A 128 8.14 -18.26 -0.55
CA ARG A 128 9.60 -18.24 -0.32
C ARG A 128 10.17 -16.82 -0.40
N ILE A 129 9.59 -15.95 -1.22
CA ILE A 129 10.08 -14.58 -1.42
C ILE A 129 9.24 -13.52 -0.71
N ALA A 130 8.09 -13.91 -0.15
CA ALA A 130 7.16 -13.00 0.49
C ALA A 130 7.78 -12.33 1.75
N PRO A 131 7.42 -11.07 2.05
CA PRO A 131 7.78 -10.44 3.32
C PRO A 131 7.28 -11.26 4.52
N GLU A 132 8.02 -11.24 5.64
CA GLU A 132 7.65 -11.98 6.86
C GLU A 132 6.24 -11.61 7.37
N ALA A 133 5.87 -10.33 7.24
CA ALA A 133 4.52 -9.82 7.48
C ALA A 133 3.40 -10.66 6.84
N CYS A 134 3.64 -11.23 5.65
CA CYS A 134 2.67 -12.05 4.93
C CYS A 134 2.21 -13.26 5.75
N ALA A 135 3.14 -13.92 6.44
CA ALA A 135 2.85 -15.10 7.24
C ALA A 135 1.93 -14.76 8.43
N TYR A 136 2.16 -13.61 9.07
CA TYR A 136 1.31 -13.13 10.16
C TYR A 136 -0.12 -12.88 9.67
N HIS A 137 -0.29 -12.12 8.58
CA HIS A 137 -1.61 -11.73 8.08
C HIS A 137 -2.32 -12.81 7.26
N ASN A 138 -1.61 -13.88 6.88
CA ASN A 138 -2.09 -14.92 5.96
C ASN A 138 -2.47 -14.34 4.58
N VAL A 139 -1.70 -13.33 4.15
CA VAL A 139 -1.84 -12.63 2.89
C VAL A 139 -0.52 -12.71 2.18
N TRP A 140 -0.48 -13.32 0.99
CA TRP A 140 0.76 -13.59 0.26
C TRP A 140 0.89 -12.68 -0.95
N PHE A 141 2.09 -12.13 -1.15
CA PHE A 141 2.42 -11.34 -2.33
C PHE A 141 3.92 -11.40 -2.59
N ASP A 142 4.27 -11.17 -3.85
CA ASP A 142 5.65 -10.89 -4.23
C ASP A 142 6.00 -9.49 -3.73
N PRO A 143 7.15 -9.25 -3.08
CA PRO A 143 7.59 -7.90 -2.74
C PRO A 143 7.48 -6.94 -3.94
N ARG A 144 7.75 -7.42 -5.16
CA ARG A 144 7.66 -6.67 -6.42
C ARG A 144 6.24 -6.22 -6.79
N ASP A 145 5.20 -6.81 -6.23
CA ASP A 145 3.81 -6.37 -6.45
C ASP A 145 3.53 -5.04 -5.72
N ILE A 146 4.31 -4.75 -4.66
CA ILE A 146 4.21 -3.58 -3.79
C ILE A 146 5.42 -2.65 -3.95
N GLU A 147 6.55 -3.17 -4.40
CA GLU A 147 7.75 -2.41 -4.73
C GLU A 147 7.69 -1.84 -6.15
N ASP A 148 7.72 -0.51 -6.21
CA ASP A 148 8.28 0.28 -7.30
C ASP A 148 8.00 -0.23 -8.73
N ILE A 149 6.81 0.10 -9.26
CA ILE A 149 6.70 0.34 -10.70
C ILE A 149 7.63 1.51 -10.97
N ARG A 150 8.87 1.18 -11.33
CA ARG A 150 9.93 2.05 -11.81
C ARG A 150 9.34 3.36 -12.29
N VAL A 151 9.52 4.40 -11.48
CA VAL A 151 9.90 5.69 -12.02
C VAL A 151 10.97 5.37 -13.06
N HIS A 152 10.67 5.57 -14.34
CA HIS A 152 11.60 5.34 -15.43
C HIS A 152 12.80 6.29 -15.28
N GLY A 153 13.75 5.94 -14.43
CA GLY A 153 15.16 6.13 -14.64
C GLY A 153 15.71 4.75 -15.00
N ILE A 154 15.93 4.54 -16.30
CA ILE A 154 16.64 3.36 -16.80
C ILE A 154 17.93 3.19 -15.98
N ARG A 155 18.03 2.09 -15.24
CA ARG A 155 19.32 1.43 -15.05
C ARG A 155 19.21 0.08 -15.74
N SER A 156 20.08 -0.09 -16.74
CA SER A 156 20.25 -1.30 -17.52
C SER A 156 20.11 -2.52 -16.62
N LEU A 157 19.25 -3.45 -17.05
CA LEU A 157 19.43 -4.83 -16.69
C LEU A 157 20.77 -5.25 -17.28
N ASP A 158 21.79 -5.44 -16.45
CA ASP A 158 22.90 -6.30 -16.83
C ASP A 158 22.29 -7.67 -17.12
N ARG A 159 22.45 -8.06 -18.39
CA ARG A 159 21.75 -9.16 -19.04
C ARG A 159 22.54 -10.47 -18.93
N ASP A 160 23.47 -10.55 -17.99
CA ASP A 160 24.56 -11.53 -18.01
C ASP A 160 24.43 -12.67 -16.97
N SER A 161 23.34 -12.78 -16.22
CA SER A 161 23.20 -13.85 -15.21
C SER A 161 22.32 -15.04 -15.63
N PHE A 162 21.96 -15.15 -16.91
CA PHE A 162 21.32 -16.36 -17.48
C PHE A 162 22.24 -17.03 -18.51
N ASN A 163 23.40 -17.47 -18.05
CA ASN A 163 24.13 -18.60 -18.64
C ASN A 163 25.09 -19.15 -17.57
N GLY A 164 24.65 -20.21 -16.90
CA GLY A 164 25.41 -21.01 -15.95
C GLY A 164 24.65 -22.29 -15.67
#